data_AF-A0A7U4SW82-F1
#
_entry.id   AF-A0A7U4SW82-F1
#
_cell.length_a   1.000
_cell.length_b   1.000
_cell.length_c   1.000
_cell.angle_alpha   90.00
_cell.angle_beta   90.00
_cell.angle_gamma   90.00
#
_symmetry.space_group_name_H-M   'P 1'
#
loop_
_entity.id
_entity.type
_entity.pdbx_description
1 polymer ?
#
loop_
_entity_poly.entity_id
_entity_poly.type
_entity_poly.pdbx_seq_one_letter_code
_entity_poly.pdbx_strand_id
1 'polypeptide(L)'
;MPSYFEIPFSPRPERFTVTLSGTDYRLTVQYRKAGGAGWVLDIADASDNPLVSGIPLVTGIDLLGQYKHLGFQGRLWVQGAENPDDVPTYEDLGIGSHVFWVTDQ
;
A
#
# COMPACT_ATOMS: atom_id res chain seq x y z
N MET A 1 3.76 21.41 -0.39
CA MET A 1 4.69 20.35 -0.87
C MET A 1 4.14 19.03 -0.35
N PRO A 2 4.21 17.93 -1.12
CA PRO A 2 3.73 16.64 -0.64
C PRO A 2 4.58 16.12 0.52
N SER A 3 3.92 15.49 1.50
CA SER A 3 4.56 14.74 2.58
C SER A 3 4.51 13.25 2.28
N TYR A 4 5.58 12.52 2.61
CA TYR A 4 5.70 11.09 2.36
C TYR A 4 5.94 10.37 3.69
N PHE A 5 5.11 9.37 3.95
CA PHE A 5 5.30 8.42 5.04
C PHE A 5 5.47 7.02 4.45
N GLU A 6 6.60 6.38 4.71
CA GLU A 6 6.84 5.01 4.29
C GLU A 6 6.06 4.05 5.19
N ILE A 7 5.24 3.20 4.58
CA ILE A 7 4.53 2.14 5.30
C ILE A 7 5.53 1.00 5.52
N PRO A 8 5.77 0.56 6.78
CA PRO A 8 6.86 -0.35 7.12
C PRO A 8 6.49 -1.81 6.80
N PHE A 9 6.35 -2.13 5.52
CA PHE A 9 6.17 -3.50 5.06
C PHE A 9 7.46 -4.31 5.18
N SER A 10 7.32 -5.63 5.09
CA SER A 10 8.40 -6.60 5.01
C SER A 10 8.08 -7.65 3.93
N PRO A 11 9.08 -8.38 3.40
CA PRO A 11 8.90 -9.33 2.29
C PRO A 11 8.27 -10.66 2.76
N ARG A 12 7.10 -10.55 3.39
CA ARG A 12 6.30 -11.66 3.92
C ARG A 12 4.84 -11.23 4.01
N PRO A 13 3.88 -12.16 3.87
CA PRO A 13 2.49 -11.86 4.18
C PRO A 13 2.35 -11.42 5.63
N GLU A 14 1.69 -10.30 5.86
CA GLU A 14 1.53 -9.75 7.21
C GLU A 14 0.27 -8.89 7.34
N ARG A 15 -0.09 -8.66 8.59
CA ARG A 15 -1.22 -7.83 8.99
C ARG A 15 -0.84 -7.00 10.19
N PHE A 16 -1.02 -5.69 10.11
CA PHE A 16 -0.69 -4.76 11.17
C PHE A 16 -1.56 -3.51 11.12
N THR A 17 -1.54 -2.75 12.21
CA THR A 17 -2.20 -1.44 12.29
C THR A 17 -1.17 -0.35 12.04
N VAL A 18 -1.54 0.66 11.26
CA VAL A 18 -0.74 1.86 11.03
C VAL A 18 -1.64 3.10 11.08
N THR A 19 -1.13 4.17 11.68
CA THR A 19 -1.82 5.47 11.73
C THR A 19 -1.39 6.30 10.52
N LEU A 20 -2.32 6.62 9.63
CA LEU A 20 -2.08 7.43 8.43
C LEU A 20 -2.98 8.68 8.50
N SER A 21 -2.37 9.86 8.47
CA SER A 21 -3.09 11.15 8.65
C SER A 21 -4.01 11.16 9.89
N GLY A 22 -3.53 10.59 11.01
CA GLY A 22 -4.30 10.52 12.27
C GLY A 22 -5.44 9.50 12.28
N THR A 23 -5.59 8.69 11.24
CA THR A 23 -6.58 7.61 11.16
C THR A 23 -5.90 6.25 11.25
N ASP A 24 -6.39 5.39 12.14
CA ASP A 24 -5.89 4.02 12.26
C ASP A 24 -6.49 3.12 11.19
N TYR A 25 -5.63 2.52 10.38
CA TYR A 25 -5.98 1.53 9.38
C TYR A 25 -5.37 0.19 9.72
N ARG A 26 -6.10 -0.89 9.45
CA ARG A 26 -5.57 -2.26 9.49
C ARG A 26 -5.24 -2.70 8.07
N LEU A 27 -3.96 -2.88 7.81
CA LEU A 27 -3.45 -3.33 6.53
C LEU A 27 -3.22 -4.83 6.58
N THR A 28 -3.62 -5.56 5.54
CA THR A 28 -3.28 -6.97 5.34
C THR A 28 -2.66 -7.11 3.95
N VAL A 29 -1.41 -7.54 3.86
CA VAL A 29 -0.70 -7.71 2.59
C VAL A 29 -0.39 -9.20 2.36
N GLN A 30 -0.61 -9.67 1.14
CA GLN A 30 -0.42 -11.08 0.77
C GLN A 30 0.21 -11.18 -0.62
N TYR A 31 1.16 -12.10 -0.80
CA TYR A 31 1.73 -12.37 -2.11
C TYR A 31 0.91 -13.42 -2.86
N ARG A 32 0.50 -13.10 -4.08
CA ARG A 32 -0.32 -13.93 -4.97
C ARG A 32 0.48 -14.27 -6.23
N LYS A 33 1.26 -15.36 -6.15
CA LYS A 33 2.07 -15.85 -7.28
C LYS A 33 1.19 -16.35 -8.45
N ALA A 34 0.09 -17.03 -8.15
CA ALA A 34 -0.81 -17.54 -9.17
C ALA A 34 -1.45 -16.38 -9.94
N GLY A 35 -1.40 -16.42 -11.28
CA GLY A 35 -1.94 -15.37 -12.14
C GLY A 35 -1.08 -14.10 -12.23
N GLY A 36 0.10 -14.05 -11.60
CA GLY A 36 1.03 -12.92 -11.73
C GLY A 36 0.60 -11.63 -11.02
N ALA A 37 -0.32 -11.72 -10.04
CA ALA A 37 -0.84 -10.54 -9.34
C ALA A 37 0.18 -9.87 -8.40
N GLY A 38 1.19 -10.60 -7.94
CA GLY A 38 2.22 -10.06 -7.05
C GLY A 38 1.68 -9.78 -5.65
N TRP A 39 2.11 -8.69 -5.02
CA TRP A 39 1.60 -8.26 -3.72
C TRP A 39 0.22 -7.62 -3.83
N VAL A 40 -0.67 -8.02 -2.94
CA VAL A 40 -2.04 -7.54 -2.87
C VAL A 40 -2.33 -7.03 -1.46
N LEU A 41 -2.92 -5.84 -1.37
CA LEU A 41 -3.23 -5.13 -0.14
C LEU A 41 -4.74 -5.06 0.11
N ASP A 42 -5.14 -5.42 1.32
CA ASP A 42 -6.45 -5.12 1.90
C ASP A 42 -6.30 -4.03 2.96
N ILE A 43 -7.27 -3.11 3.02
CA ILE A 43 -7.36 -2.00 3.97
C ILE A 43 -8.69 -2.09 4.70
N ALA A 44 -8.63 -2.18 6.02
CA ALA A 44 -9.79 -2.12 6.91
C ALA A 44 -9.66 -0.95 7.89
N ASP A 45 -10.78 -0.53 8.49
CA ASP A 45 -10.76 0.42 9.59
C ASP A 45 -10.27 -0.21 10.91
N ALA A 46 -10.13 0.60 11.96
CA ALA A 46 -9.71 0.14 13.28
C ALA A 46 -10.65 -0.94 13.88
N SER A 47 -11.93 -0.96 13.48
CA SER A 47 -12.96 -1.91 13.89
C SER A 47 -13.05 -3.16 13.02
N ASP A 48 -12.11 -3.34 12.09
CA ASP A 48 -12.04 -4.50 11.18
C ASP A 48 -13.06 -4.51 10.05
N ASN A 49 -13.75 -3.40 9.82
CA ASN A 49 -14.63 -3.29 8.66
C ASN A 49 -13.77 -3.08 7.40
N PRO A 50 -13.92 -3.92 6.36
CA PRO A 50 -13.16 -3.76 5.14
C PRO A 50 -13.56 -2.47 4.43
N LEU A 51 -12.56 -1.64 4.07
CA LEU A 51 -12.74 -0.42 3.27
C LEU A 51 -12.45 -0.71 1.80
N VAL A 52 -11.30 -1.34 1.53
CA VAL A 52 -10.88 -1.76 0.20
C VAL A 52 -10.19 -3.11 0.31
N SER A 53 -10.46 -4.02 -0.62
CA SER A 53 -9.81 -5.33 -0.65
C SER A 53 -9.27 -5.62 -2.04
N GLY A 54 -8.13 -6.31 -2.09
CA GLY A 54 -7.58 -6.81 -3.33
C GLY A 54 -6.80 -5.78 -4.16
N ILE A 55 -6.24 -4.72 -3.57
CA ILE A 55 -5.47 -3.72 -4.31
C ILE A 55 -4.11 -4.31 -4.73
N PRO A 56 -3.81 -4.48 -6.03
CA PRO A 56 -2.47 -4.89 -6.44
C PRO A 56 -1.47 -3.75 -6.22
N LEU A 57 -0.30 -4.05 -5.67
CA LEU A 57 0.79 -3.08 -5.52
C LEU A 57 1.48 -2.86 -6.87
N VAL A 58 1.00 -1.88 -7.64
CA VAL A 58 1.56 -1.47 -8.94
C VAL A 58 2.12 -0.05 -8.88
N THR A 59 3.12 0.23 -9.71
CA THR A 59 3.81 1.51 -9.81
C THR A 59 3.07 2.51 -10.73
N GLY A 60 3.46 3.79 -10.66
CA GLY A 60 3.04 4.82 -11.61
C GLY A 60 1.64 5.41 -11.41
N ILE A 61 0.88 4.98 -10.39
CA ILE A 61 -0.48 5.49 -10.13
C ILE A 61 -0.77 5.64 -8.63
N ASP A 62 -1.70 6.55 -8.30
CA ASP A 62 -2.35 6.58 -7.00
C ASP A 62 -3.30 5.37 -6.87
N LEU A 63 -2.90 4.38 -6.06
CA LEU A 63 -3.69 3.17 -5.86
C LEU A 63 -5.05 3.45 -5.18
N LEU A 64 -5.18 4.57 -4.47
CA LEU A 64 -6.44 5.00 -3.84
C LEU A 64 -7.26 5.96 -4.71
N GLY A 65 -6.80 6.27 -5.91
CA GLY A 65 -7.43 7.27 -6.78
C GLY A 65 -8.89 6.96 -7.13
N GLN A 66 -9.22 5.68 -7.32
CA GLN A 66 -10.60 5.22 -7.58
C GLN A 66 -11.47 5.16 -6.31
N TYR A 67 -10.85 5.17 -5.13
CA TYR A 67 -11.50 5.01 -3.82
C TYR A 67 -11.64 6.33 -3.06
N LYS A 68 -11.44 7.49 -3.72
CA LYS A 68 -11.54 8.82 -3.09
C LYS A 68 -12.85 9.08 -2.35
N HIS A 69 -13.95 8.46 -2.79
CA HIS A 69 -15.25 8.56 -2.15
C HIS A 69 -15.30 7.93 -0.74
N LEU A 70 -14.31 7.11 -0.35
CA LEU A 70 -14.17 6.52 0.98
C LEU A 70 -13.49 7.47 2.00
N GLY A 71 -13.10 8.68 1.58
CA GLY A 71 -12.61 9.70 2.50
C GLY A 71 -11.15 9.53 2.96
N PHE A 72 -10.33 8.77 2.23
CA PHE A 72 -8.89 8.72 2.47
C PHE A 72 -8.26 10.12 2.35
N GLN A 73 -7.45 10.48 3.34
CA GLN A 73 -6.79 11.80 3.39
C GLN A 73 -5.49 11.86 2.60
N GLY A 74 -5.15 10.79 1.89
CA GLY A 74 -3.91 10.65 1.16
C GLY A 74 -4.03 9.57 0.09
N ARG A 75 -2.93 9.39 -0.62
CA ARG A 75 -2.79 8.44 -1.71
C ARG A 75 -1.74 7.40 -1.38
N LEU A 76 -1.89 6.21 -1.95
CA LEU A 76 -0.86 5.17 -1.90
C LEU A 76 -0.04 5.21 -3.18
N TRP A 77 1.28 5.28 -3.02
CA TRP A 77 2.23 5.33 -4.13
C TRP A 77 3.28 4.24 -3.94
N VAL A 78 3.50 3.43 -4.98
CA VAL A 78 4.50 2.37 -4.97
C VAL A 78 5.73 2.84 -5.76
N GLN A 79 6.91 2.54 -5.23
CA GLN A 79 8.19 2.77 -5.90
C GLN A 79 8.96 1.44 -5.98
N GLY A 80 9.39 1.07 -7.19
CA GLY A 80 10.24 -0.09 -7.42
C GLY A 80 11.69 0.11 -6.96
N ALA A 81 12.43 -0.99 -6.87
CA ALA A 81 13.79 -1.02 -6.32
C ALA A 81 14.86 -0.49 -7.28
N GLU A 82 15.12 -1.21 -8.38
CA GLU A 82 16.16 -0.84 -9.35
C GLU A 82 15.66 0.24 -10.32
N ASN A 83 14.42 0.08 -10.80
CA ASN A 83 13.68 1.09 -11.54
C ASN A 83 12.43 1.50 -10.74
N PRO A 84 12.11 2.81 -10.61
CA PRO A 84 10.89 3.25 -9.95
C PRO A 84 9.60 2.66 -10.53
N ASP A 85 9.62 2.21 -11.78
CA ASP A 85 8.49 1.59 -12.47
C ASP A 85 8.41 0.06 -12.25
N ASP A 86 9.41 -0.57 -11.63
CA ASP A 86 9.36 -2.01 -11.34
C ASP A 86 8.33 -2.32 -10.27
N VAL A 87 7.51 -3.36 -10.50
CA VAL A 87 6.56 -3.83 -9.48
C VAL A 87 7.31 -4.58 -8.36
N PRO A 88 6.86 -4.47 -7.09
CA PRO A 88 7.43 -5.22 -5.98
C PRO A 88 7.51 -6.73 -6.23
N THR A 89 8.68 -7.32 -5.99
CA THR A 89 8.87 -8.78 -5.97
C THR A 89 8.58 -9.33 -4.58
N TYR A 90 8.49 -10.66 -4.45
CA TYR A 90 8.27 -11.27 -3.13
C TYR A 90 9.41 -10.91 -2.16
N GLU A 91 10.63 -10.81 -2.67
CA GLU A 91 11.84 -10.67 -1.88
C GLU A 91 12.16 -9.22 -1.47
N ASP A 92 11.59 -8.23 -2.14
CA ASP A 92 12.02 -6.83 -2.02
C ASP A 92 11.04 -5.87 -1.32
N LEU A 93 9.80 -6.28 -1.03
CA LEU A 93 8.80 -5.39 -0.44
C LEU A 93 9.25 -4.91 0.95
N GLY A 94 9.39 -3.59 1.09
CA GLY A 94 9.88 -2.94 2.31
C GLY A 94 11.40 -2.99 2.51
N ILE A 95 12.15 -3.49 1.51
CA ILE A 95 13.62 -3.51 1.51
C ILE A 95 14.14 -2.70 0.32
N GLY A 96 13.75 -3.10 -0.90
CA GLY A 96 14.11 -2.43 -2.13
C GLY A 96 12.93 -1.68 -2.75
N SER A 97 11.75 -2.29 -2.78
CA SER A 97 10.53 -1.62 -3.20
C SER A 97 9.78 -1.07 -1.98
N HIS A 98 9.16 0.10 -2.15
CA HIS A 98 8.57 0.84 -1.03
C HIS A 98 7.14 1.29 -1.36
N VAL A 99 6.31 1.38 -0.32
CA VAL A 99 4.95 1.90 -0.41
C VAL A 99 4.83 3.13 0.48
N PHE A 100 4.42 4.24 -0.12
CA PHE A 100 4.29 5.52 0.57
C PHE A 100 2.82 5.92 0.70
N TRP A 101 2.47 6.39 1.89
CA TRP A 101 1.32 7.27 2.09
C TRP A 101 1.73 8.70 1.78
N VAL A 102 1.08 9.32 0.79
CA VAL A 102 1.40 10.69 0.35
C VAL A 102 0.23 11.61 0.62
N THR A 103 0.50 12.76 1.21
CA THR A 103 -0.49 13.82 1.47
C THR A 103 -0.04 15.13 0.84
N ASP A 104 -1.00 15.86 0.27
CA ASP A 104 -0.78 17.22 -0.21
C ASP A 104 -1.14 18.18 0.94
N GLN A 105 -0.14 18.85 1.50
CA GLN A 105 -0.31 19.91 2.51
C GLN A 105 -1.12 21.08 1.96
#